data_AF-A0A8X6G996-F1
#
_entry.id   AF-A0A8X6G996-F1
#
_cell.length_a   1.000
_cell.length_b   1.000
_cell.length_c   1.000
_cell.angle_alpha   90.00
_cell.angle_beta   90.00
_cell.angle_gamma   90.00
#
_symmetry.space_group_name_H-M   'P 1'
#
loop_
_entity.id
_entity.type
_entity.pdbx_description
1 polymer ?
#
loop_
_entity_poly.entity_id
_entity_poly.type
_entity_poly.pdbx_seq_one_letter_code
_entity_poly.pdbx_strand_id
1 'polypeptide(L)'
;MKYCDSDVDILRRGCLEMRKLFLKTADIDPFRYVTLAGVCMAIYRSKFLIEGTIAIDEDIKQDVYSKKSIAWLDYLSNKYNINIQHALNGGEKN
;
A
#
# COMPACT_ATOMS: atom_id res chain seq x y z
N MET A 1 5.66 15.41 30.62
CA MET A 1 4.65 14.34 30.47
C MET A 1 3.32 14.86 29.90
N LYS A 2 2.75 15.98 30.40
CA LYS A 2 1.47 16.54 29.91
C LYS A 2 1.39 16.91 28.42
N TYR A 3 2.51 17.27 27.79
CA TYR A 3 2.54 17.68 26.38
C TYR A 3 2.25 16.50 25.44
N CYS A 4 2.88 15.34 25.68
CA CYS A 4 2.66 14.14 24.86
C CYS A 4 1.20 13.67 24.91
N ASP A 5 0.57 13.73 26.09
CA ASP A 5 -0.84 13.35 26.25
C ASP A 5 -1.77 14.31 25.48
N SER A 6 -1.47 15.61 25.53
CA SER A 6 -2.21 16.63 24.78
C SER A 6 -2.08 16.46 23.27
N ASP A 7 -0.88 16.17 22.77
CA ASP A 7 -0.64 15.98 21.33
C ASP A 7 -1.38 14.76 20.78
N VAL A 8 -1.34 13.65 21.50
CA VAL A 8 -2.08 12.43 21.14
C VAL A 8 -3.58 12.69 21.19
N ASP A 9 -4.07 13.48 22.15
CA ASP A 9 -5.47 13.86 22.25
C ASP A 9 -5.94 14.74 21.08
N ILE A 10 -5.13 15.73 20.68
CA ILE A 10 -5.40 16.58 19.52
C ILE A 10 -5.41 15.75 18.24
N LEU A 11 -4.42 14.87 18.06
CA LEU A 11 -4.35 13.99 16.90
C LEU A 11 -5.57 13.06 16.84
N ARG A 12 -5.96 12.45 17.97
CA ARG A 12 -7.14 11.58 18.06
C ARG A 12 -8.40 12.33 17.64
N ARG A 13 -8.61 13.55 18.16
CA ARG A 13 -9.77 14.38 17.81
C ARG A 13 -9.78 14.75 16.32
N GLY A 14 -8.65 15.18 15.76
CA GLY A 14 -8.53 15.47 14.34
C GLY A 14 -8.82 14.26 13.45
N CYS A 15 -8.28 13.10 13.80
CA CYS A 15 -8.52 11.83 13.12
C CYS A 15 -10.00 11.41 13.13
N LEU A 16 -10.70 11.60 14.26
CA LEU A 16 -12.12 11.28 14.37
C LEU A 16 -12.99 12.20 13.51
N GLU A 17 -12.72 13.51 13.50
CA GLU A 17 -13.45 14.45 12.64
C GLU A 17 -13.18 14.21 11.16
N MET A 18 -11.93 13.91 10.79
CA MET A 18 -11.58 13.48 9.44
C MET A 18 -12.41 12.25 9.03
N ARG A 19 -12.43 11.19 9.85
CA ARG A 19 -13.22 9.98 9.57
C ARG A 19 -14.70 10.27 9.38
N LYS A 20 -15.30 11.11 10.24
CA LYS A 20 -16.71 11.51 10.11
C LYS A 20 -16.97 12.21 8.77
N LEU A 21 -16.10 13.13 8.35
CA LEU A 21 -16.24 13.86 7.10
C LEU A 21 -16.15 12.94 5.88
N PHE A 22 -15.18 12.02 5.87
CA PHE A 22 -15.02 11.05 4.78
C PHE A 22 -16.20 10.08 4.67
N LEU A 23 -16.68 9.55 5.81
CA LEU A 23 -17.88 8.70 5.82
C LEU A 23 -19.11 9.47 5.32
N LYS A 24 -19.31 10.71 5.79
CA LYS A 24 -20.46 11.53 5.38
C LYS A 24 -20.45 11.89 3.89
N THR A 25 -19.28 12.20 3.33
CA THR A 25 -19.15 12.77 1.97
C THR A 25 -18.93 11.69 0.91
N ALA A 26 -18.11 10.70 1.24
CA ALA A 26 -17.64 9.70 0.29
C ALA A 26 -18.16 8.29 0.59
N ASP A 27 -18.78 8.05 1.77
CA ASP A 27 -19.13 6.71 2.27
C ASP A 27 -17.91 5.76 2.33
N ILE A 28 -16.74 6.32 2.65
CA ILE A 28 -15.48 5.60 2.72
C ILE A 28 -14.82 5.90 4.07
N ASP A 29 -14.33 4.85 4.72
CA ASP A 29 -13.50 4.99 5.93
C ASP A 29 -12.04 5.26 5.53
N PRO A 30 -11.48 6.45 5.85
CA PRO A 30 -10.12 6.80 5.46
C PRO A 30 -9.05 5.91 6.12
N PHE A 31 -9.35 5.28 7.26
CA PHE A 31 -8.41 4.40 7.95
C PHE A 31 -8.30 2.99 7.36
N ARG A 32 -9.08 2.68 6.32
CA ARG A 32 -8.87 1.46 5.51
C ARG A 32 -7.67 1.56 4.57
N TYR A 33 -7.08 2.74 4.45
CA TYR A 33 -5.95 3.01 3.57
C TYR A 33 -4.78 3.54 4.39
N VAL A 34 -3.56 3.14 4.01
CA VAL A 34 -2.32 3.56 4.70
C VAL A 34 -2.04 5.05 4.49
N THR A 35 -2.45 5.61 3.36
CA THR A 35 -2.18 7.00 2.99
C THR A 35 -3.43 7.73 2.51
N LEU A 36 -3.47 9.05 2.72
CA LEU A 36 -4.55 9.92 2.24
C LEU A 36 -4.69 9.87 0.71
N ALA A 37 -3.57 9.77 -0.02
CA ALA A 37 -3.59 9.59 -1.46
C ALA A 37 -4.29 8.29 -1.87
N GLY A 38 -4.12 7.21 -1.10
CA GLY A 38 -4.85 5.96 -1.29
C GLY A 38 -6.36 6.12 -1.16
N VAL A 39 -6.82 6.87 -0.14
CA VAL A 39 -8.24 7.21 0.05
C VAL A 39 -8.78 8.02 -1.13
N CYS A 40 -8.08 9.09 -1.52
CA CYS A 40 -8.49 9.95 -2.63
C CYS A 40 -8.58 9.16 -3.95
N MET A 41 -7.63 8.28 -4.21
CA MET A 41 -7.66 7.42 -5.40
C MET A 41 -8.82 6.42 -5.36
N ALA A 42 -9.17 5.88 -4.20
CA ALA A 42 -10.34 5.02 -4.06
C ALA A 42 -11.65 5.79 -4.34
N ILE A 43 -11.77 7.01 -3.81
CA ILE A 43 -12.91 7.89 -4.08
C ILE A 43 -13.00 8.23 -5.57
N TYR A 44 -11.87 8.58 -6.19
CA TYR A 44 -11.78 8.89 -7.61
C TYR A 44 -12.27 7.72 -8.46
N ARG A 45 -11.73 6.52 -8.22
CA ARG A 45 -12.15 5.29 -8.93
C ARG A 45 -13.63 4.96 -8.74
N SER A 46 -14.18 5.18 -7.54
CA SER A 46 -15.56 4.83 -7.24
C SER A 46 -16.59 5.84 -7.75
N LYS A 47 -16.27 7.14 -7.77
CA LYS A 47 -17.26 8.21 -7.99
C LYS A 47 -17.01 9.08 -9.22
N PHE A 48 -15.78 9.12 -9.72
CA PHE A 48 -15.34 10.11 -10.72
C PHE A 48 -14.67 9.50 -11.95
N LEU A 49 -14.33 8.20 -11.91
CA LEU A 49 -13.71 7.53 -13.05
C LEU A 49 -14.75 7.28 -14.14
N ILE A 50 -14.43 7.73 -15.35
CA ILE A 50 -15.29 7.56 -16.52
C ILE A 50 -15.08 6.14 -17.05
N GLU A 51 -16.18 5.45 -17.36
CA GLU A 51 -16.14 4.11 -17.93
C GLU A 51 -15.25 4.05 -19.19
N GLY A 52 -14.49 2.96 -19.33
CA GLY A 52 -13.64 2.72 -20.50
C GLY A 52 -12.37 3.57 -20.60
N THR A 53 -12.02 4.36 -19.57
CA THR A 53 -10.80 5.21 -19.61
C THR A 53 -9.55 4.54 -19.06
N ILE A 54 -9.65 3.82 -17.94
CA ILE A 54 -8.52 3.16 -17.27
C ILE A 54 -8.99 1.76 -16.86
N ALA A 55 -8.23 0.73 -17.25
CA ALA A 55 -8.44 -0.61 -16.73
C ALA A 55 -8.07 -0.64 -15.25
N ILE A 56 -9.03 -0.95 -14.38
CA ILE A 56 -8.76 -1.27 -12.98
C ILE A 56 -8.37 -2.75 -12.95
N ASP A 57 -7.08 -3.02 -12.73
CA ASP A 57 -6.62 -4.37 -12.45
C ASP A 57 -6.98 -4.71 -11.00
N GLU A 58 -7.99 -5.55 -10.80
CA GLU A 58 -8.40 -6.02 -9.47
C GLU A 58 -7.40 -7.02 -8.89
N ASP A 59 -6.52 -7.59 -9.72
CA ASP A 59 -5.64 -8.70 -9.37
C ASP A 59 -4.17 -8.24 -9.30
N ILE A 60 -3.93 -7.11 -8.63
CA ILE A 60 -2.57 -6.72 -8.22
C ILE A 60 -2.13 -7.68 -7.11
N LYS A 61 -1.77 -8.91 -7.49
CA LYS A 61 -0.86 -9.74 -6.71
C LYS A 61 0.42 -8.94 -6.60
N GLN A 62 0.56 -8.21 -5.51
CA GLN A 62 1.85 -7.66 -5.15
C GLN A 62 2.75 -8.86 -4.90
N ASP A 63 3.69 -9.06 -5.82
CA ASP A 63 4.80 -9.96 -5.59
C ASP A 63 5.38 -9.62 -4.20
N VAL A 64 5.53 -10.63 -3.35
CA VAL A 64 6.19 -10.48 -2.03
C VAL A 64 7.68 -10.12 -2.17
N TYR A 65 8.19 -10.05 -3.40
CA TYR A 65 9.57 -9.78 -3.75
C TYR A 65 9.69 -8.61 -4.72
N SER A 66 10.81 -7.89 -4.62
CA SER A 66 11.14 -6.83 -5.57
C SER A 66 11.78 -7.41 -6.83
N LYS A 67 11.29 -7.01 -8.01
CA LYS A 67 11.88 -7.38 -9.30
C LYS A 67 13.37 -7.02 -9.40
N LYS A 68 13.77 -5.88 -8.80
CA LYS A 68 15.19 -5.47 -8.75
C LYS A 68 16.02 -6.39 -7.86
N SER A 69 15.45 -6.88 -6.76
CA SER A 69 16.13 -7.80 -5.86
C SER A 69 16.37 -9.14 -6.54
N ILE A 70 15.35 -9.69 -7.22
CA ILE A 70 15.49 -10.94 -8.00
C ILE A 70 16.58 -10.81 -9.06
N ALA A 71 16.53 -9.76 -9.88
CA ALA A 71 17.51 -9.56 -10.95
C ALA A 71 18.96 -9.46 -10.42
N TRP A 72 19.13 -8.89 -9.22
CA TRP A 72 20.44 -8.82 -8.57
C TRP A 72 20.91 -10.19 -8.06
N LEU A 73 20.01 -10.98 -7.46
CA LEU A 73 20.32 -12.35 -7.02
C LEU A 73 20.66 -13.25 -8.21
N ASP A 74 19.94 -13.13 -9.32
CA ASP A 74 20.25 -13.82 -10.58
C ASP A 74 21.64 -13.42 -11.10
N TYR A 75 21.95 -12.13 -11.12
CA TYR A 75 23.27 -11.64 -11.53
C TYR A 75 24.39 -12.24 -10.66
N LEU A 76 24.21 -12.27 -9.34
CA LEU A 76 25.19 -12.87 -8.43
C LEU A 76 25.33 -14.37 -8.64
N SER A 77 24.20 -15.07 -8.82
CA SER A 77 24.17 -16.51 -9.07
C SER A 77 24.98 -16.87 -10.32
N ASN A 78 24.77 -16.13 -11.41
CA ASN A 78 25.52 -16.29 -12.66
C ASN A 78 27.00 -15.88 -12.51
N LYS A 79 27.29 -14.76 -11.84
CA LYS A 79 28.65 -14.23 -11.72
C LYS A 79 29.58 -15.14 -10.93
N TYR A 80 29.07 -15.71 -9.84
CA TYR A 80 29.84 -16.57 -8.95
C TYR A 80 29.58 -18.06 -9.19
N ASN A 81 28.72 -18.39 -10.17
CA ASN A 81 28.28 -19.74 -10.50
C ASN A 81 27.80 -20.52 -9.26
N ILE A 82 27.02 -19.84 -8.41
CA ILE A 82 26.43 -20.39 -7.19
C ILE A 82 24.91 -20.38 -7.32
N ASN A 83 24.24 -21.43 -6.87
CA ASN A 83 22.78 -21.43 -6.85
C ASN A 83 22.26 -20.60 -5.66
N ILE A 84 21.57 -19.49 -5.93
CA ILE A 84 20.96 -18.64 -4.90
C ILE A 84 19.45 -18.88 -4.93
N GLN A 85 18.90 -19.45 -3.87
CA GLN A 85 17.45 -19.66 -3.74
C GLN A 85 16.75 -18.34 -3.42
N HIS A 86 15.67 -18.06 -4.11
CA HIS A 86 14.82 -16.88 -3.89
C HIS A 86 13.39 -17.16 -4.34
N ALA A 87 12.50 -16.18 -4.17
CA ALA A 87 11.06 -16.32 -4.44
C ALA A 87 10.70 -16.84 -5.85
N LEU A 88 11.57 -16.64 -6.84
CA LEU A 88 11.41 -17.13 -8.22
C LEU A 88 12.35 -18.31 -8.58
N ASN A 89 13.17 -18.76 -7.63
CA ASN A 89 14.12 -19.87 -7.79
C ASN A 89 14.04 -20.81 -6.56
N GLY A 90 12.93 -21.54 -6.46
CA GLY A 90 12.70 -22.55 -5.43
C GLY A 90 11.99 -22.06 -4.16
N GLY A 91 11.72 -20.76 -4.04
CA GLY A 91 11.09 -20.17 -2.86
C GLY A 91 12.07 -20.00 -1.69
N GLU A 92 11.75 -19.09 -0.76
CA GLU A 92 12.52 -18.95 0.47
C GLU A 92 12.25 -20.16 1.38
N LYS A 93 13.30 -20.78 1.94
CA LYS A 93 13.13 -21.83 2.95
C LYS A 93 12.69 -21.19 4.26
N ASN A 94 11.50 -21.56 4.74
CA ASN A 94 11.02 -21.28 6.09
C ASN A 94 11.81 -22.05 7.15
#